data_AF-A0A5M9KVM9-F1
#
_entry.id   AF-A0A5M9KVM9-F1
#
_cell.length_a   1.000
_cell.length_b   1.000
_cell.length_c   1.000
_cell.angle_alpha   90.00
_cell.angle_beta   90.00
_cell.angle_gamma   90.00
#
_symmetry.space_group_name_H-M   'P 1'
#
loop_
_entity.id
_entity.type
_entity.pdbx_description
1 polymer ?
#
loop_
_entity_poly.entity_id
_entity_poly.type
_entity_poly.pdbx_seq_one_letter_code
_entity_poly.pdbx_strand_id
1 'polypeptide(L)'
;MAKPTIIGLYGISGSGKSYLLNHLKTEIALQAQGFAFYDGSEVLAHVTPGGLDSFKLLDAAAKQSRIEAALALITQTCLDRGETAVVAGHYMFWNPGVVVAVEKDWQTYTHIVYLDTAPGVIAQRISADLTRHRVVVDEDGLRSWQDKEKEDLRAICREKGIIFTTLREKPGDTNAAYLAHASTLLMDLKCHTEAANLANVERALGLALPHLNDLEKVLLFDADKTLAPQDTGTLFWELAATFPACPLKALFTAQPYSYHSFRQAALLYEEEAPRFDALCDRVAATVDMYPEMKALLARAATEPHVGVVLVTCGLRHVWEKVLARADLSHVSIIGGGRLSDGYVVTGAVKGHIVDLLHAQRIRAIAFGDSPLDMPMLQRADEAYVVFSDSCSMDAALTAAIARGYTFAQVLGPAASTVLPSVSLDAIDLAPRRNLTLAHPTTAHLLATPTRDAALTGHALRAAHADMGYYLTLAHVAPLLGPEQYAILHVQGTPTDGHRVRFEGSTLIVPLMRGGESMAFGVSRALPHASFAHARHFADIVEGQMRGVRCMVVVDSVVNSGASVLAFVADVRALHPALRVVVVAGVVQAGAVESGSALMQALEKDRNLSVVALRVSGNKYKGKGGTDTGHRLFNTTMLE
;
A
#
# COMPACT_ATOMS: atom_id res chain seq x y z
N MET A 1 -23.85 -13.21 -9.59
CA MET A 1 -24.42 -11.94 -9.10
C MET A 1 -24.06 -11.81 -7.64
N ALA A 2 -23.67 -10.62 -7.17
CA ALA A 2 -23.32 -10.39 -5.76
C ALA A 2 -24.58 -10.48 -4.88
N LYS A 3 -24.44 -11.01 -3.66
CA LYS A 3 -25.50 -11.05 -2.64
C LYS A 3 -25.88 -9.60 -2.28
N PRO A 4 -27.18 -9.24 -2.19
CA PRO A 4 -27.58 -7.89 -1.80
C PRO A 4 -27.22 -7.62 -0.33
N THR A 5 -26.96 -6.35 0.00
CA THR A 5 -26.78 -5.93 1.39
C THR A 5 -28.12 -5.95 2.12
N ILE A 6 -28.25 -6.83 3.10
CA ILE A 6 -29.42 -6.95 3.98
C ILE A 6 -28.93 -6.80 5.42
N ILE A 7 -29.47 -5.81 6.12
CA ILE A 7 -29.11 -5.41 7.47
C ILE A 7 -30.25 -5.83 8.42
N GLY A 8 -29.94 -6.72 9.36
CA GLY A 8 -30.87 -7.09 10.42
C GLY A 8 -30.82 -6.08 11.56
N LEU A 9 -31.98 -5.50 11.92
CA LEU A 9 -32.13 -4.64 13.09
C LEU A 9 -32.67 -5.47 14.26
N TYR A 10 -31.81 -5.75 15.23
CA TYR A 10 -32.08 -6.62 16.38
C TYR A 10 -32.12 -5.82 17.69
N GLY A 11 -32.63 -6.45 18.74
CA GLY A 11 -32.77 -5.88 20.07
C GLY A 11 -33.97 -6.47 20.79
N ILE A 12 -33.93 -6.49 22.12
CA ILE A 12 -35.03 -7.06 22.92
C ILE A 12 -36.35 -6.29 22.73
N SER A 13 -37.46 -6.86 23.21
CA SER A 13 -38.75 -6.15 23.19
C SER A 13 -38.65 -4.83 23.97
N GLY A 14 -39.09 -3.71 23.39
CA GLY A 14 -38.97 -2.37 24.02
C GLY A 14 -37.72 -1.57 23.70
N SER A 15 -36.75 -2.16 23.00
CA SER A 15 -35.56 -1.44 22.49
C SER A 15 -35.87 -0.31 21.48
N GLY A 16 -37.06 -0.27 20.89
CA GLY A 16 -37.45 0.78 19.95
C GLY A 16 -37.21 0.46 18.47
N LYS A 17 -37.06 -0.82 18.09
CA LYS A 17 -36.92 -1.26 16.68
C LYS A 17 -37.93 -0.63 15.73
N SER A 18 -39.24 -0.77 16.00
CA SER A 18 -40.29 -0.20 15.15
C SER A 18 -40.26 1.33 15.12
N TYR A 19 -39.87 1.96 16.23
CA TYR A 19 -39.71 3.42 16.30
C TYR A 19 -38.60 3.90 15.36
N LEU A 20 -37.41 3.30 15.48
CA LEU A 20 -36.27 3.62 14.61
C LEU A 20 -36.59 3.33 13.14
N LEU A 21 -37.14 2.15 12.84
CA LEU A 21 -37.50 1.75 11.48
C LEU A 21 -38.47 2.74 10.83
N ASN A 22 -39.50 3.18 11.56
CA ASN A 22 -40.48 4.15 11.05
C ASN A 22 -39.88 5.53 10.81
N HIS A 23 -38.94 5.97 11.65
CA HIS A 23 -38.23 7.22 11.40
C HIS A 23 -37.31 7.13 10.19
N LEU A 24 -36.49 6.08 10.09
CA LEU A 24 -35.57 5.89 8.96
C LEU A 24 -36.32 5.75 7.63
N LYS A 25 -37.51 5.13 7.62
CA LYS A 25 -38.41 5.08 6.47
C LYS A 25 -38.76 6.45 5.90
N THR A 26 -38.79 7.51 6.72
CA THR A 26 -39.13 8.88 6.31
C THR A 26 -37.93 9.71 5.85
N GLU A 27 -36.71 9.18 5.99
CA GLU A 27 -35.50 9.93 5.69
C GLU A 27 -35.19 9.93 4.19
N ILE A 28 -35.28 11.10 3.56
CA ILE A 28 -35.08 11.30 2.13
C ILE A 28 -33.68 10.84 1.69
N ALA A 29 -32.65 11.08 2.51
CA ALA A 29 -31.27 10.70 2.19
C ALA A 29 -31.13 9.18 2.03
N LEU A 30 -31.69 8.38 2.93
CA LEU A 30 -31.68 6.91 2.85
C LEU A 30 -32.51 6.40 1.67
N GLN A 31 -33.67 7.00 1.40
CA GLN A 31 -34.48 6.65 0.23
C GLN A 31 -33.74 6.92 -1.09
N ALA A 32 -33.07 8.08 -1.20
CA ALA A 32 -32.30 8.45 -2.39
C ALA A 32 -31.12 7.50 -2.63
N GLN A 33 -30.59 6.88 -1.57
CA GLN A 33 -29.56 5.86 -1.66
C GLN A 33 -30.14 4.44 -1.86
N GLY A 34 -31.44 4.28 -2.12
CA GLY A 34 -32.05 2.98 -2.41
C GLY A 34 -32.11 2.04 -1.19
N PHE A 35 -32.44 2.58 -0.01
CA PHE A 35 -32.79 1.76 1.16
C PHE A 35 -34.27 1.39 1.17
N ALA A 36 -34.56 0.13 1.49
CA ALA A 36 -35.88 -0.39 1.74
C ALA A 36 -35.99 -0.91 3.18
N PHE A 37 -37.10 -0.65 3.84
CA PHE A 37 -37.27 -0.95 5.26
C PHE A 37 -38.45 -1.89 5.48
N TYR A 38 -38.20 -3.00 6.15
CA TYR A 38 -39.17 -4.08 6.35
C TYR A 38 -39.38 -4.32 7.84
N ASP A 39 -40.63 -4.26 8.29
CA ASP A 39 -40.99 -4.85 9.58
C ASP A 39 -41.18 -6.36 9.36
N GLY A 40 -40.35 -7.19 10.00
CA GLY A 40 -40.40 -8.63 9.81
C GLY A 40 -41.78 -9.23 10.09
N SER A 41 -42.54 -8.67 11.03
CA SER A 41 -43.89 -9.13 11.35
C SER A 41 -44.90 -8.83 10.24
N GLU A 42 -44.76 -7.69 9.54
CA GLU A 42 -45.60 -7.32 8.40
C GLU A 42 -45.33 -8.23 7.19
N VAL A 43 -44.06 -8.52 6.92
CA VAL A 43 -43.67 -9.42 5.82
C VAL A 43 -44.14 -10.85 6.12
N LEU A 44 -44.01 -11.32 7.36
CA LEU A 44 -44.52 -12.62 7.79
C LEU A 44 -46.04 -12.72 7.63
N ALA A 45 -46.78 -11.66 7.98
CA ALA A 45 -48.22 -11.60 7.78
C ALA A 45 -48.58 -11.67 6.28
N HIS A 46 -47.79 -11.03 5.42
CA HIS A 46 -48.01 -11.06 3.98
C HIS A 46 -47.80 -12.45 3.35
N VAL A 47 -46.77 -13.19 3.77
CA VAL A 47 -46.47 -14.54 3.23
C VAL A 47 -47.22 -15.68 3.90
N THR A 48 -48.01 -15.38 4.94
CA THR A 48 -48.80 -16.36 5.68
C THR A 48 -50.29 -16.19 5.38
N PRO A 49 -50.96 -17.20 4.79
CA PRO A 49 -52.41 -17.18 4.62
C PRO A 49 -53.11 -17.01 5.98
N GLY A 50 -53.99 -16.02 6.09
CA GLY A 50 -54.65 -15.65 7.35
C GLY A 50 -53.87 -14.68 8.25
N GLY A 51 -52.71 -14.20 7.79
CA GLY A 51 -51.95 -13.16 8.46
C GLY A 51 -51.15 -13.64 9.68
N LEU A 52 -50.76 -12.68 10.52
CA LEU A 52 -49.86 -12.94 11.65
C LEU A 52 -50.49 -13.81 12.75
N ASP A 53 -51.80 -13.73 12.95
CA ASP A 53 -52.48 -14.54 13.96
C ASP A 53 -52.53 -16.01 13.55
N SER A 54 -52.73 -16.31 12.27
CA SER A 54 -52.56 -17.66 11.74
C SER A 54 -51.11 -18.15 11.87
N PHE A 55 -50.12 -17.29 11.65
CA PHE A 55 -48.70 -17.65 11.85
C PHE A 55 -48.40 -18.10 13.29
N LYS A 56 -48.95 -17.41 14.30
CA LYS A 56 -48.71 -17.75 15.72
C LYS A 56 -49.20 -19.15 16.09
N LEU A 57 -50.24 -19.63 15.42
CA LEU A 57 -50.87 -20.95 15.66
C LEU A 57 -50.14 -22.10 14.97
N LEU A 58 -49.20 -21.81 14.06
CA LEU A 58 -48.41 -22.83 13.37
C LEU A 58 -47.45 -23.55 14.32
N ASP A 59 -47.14 -24.80 13.99
CA ASP A 59 -46.04 -25.54 14.62
C ASP A 59 -44.67 -24.97 14.24
N ALA A 60 -43.60 -25.47 14.87
CA ALA A 60 -42.25 -24.95 14.67
C ALA A 60 -41.76 -25.10 13.21
N ALA A 61 -42.04 -26.22 12.57
CA ALA A 61 -41.58 -26.49 11.20
C ALA A 61 -42.29 -25.58 10.17
N ALA A 62 -43.60 -25.39 10.33
CA ALA A 62 -44.37 -24.49 9.48
C ALA A 62 -44.00 -23.02 9.74
N LYS A 63 -43.71 -22.62 10.99
CA LYS A 63 -43.17 -21.28 11.29
C LYS A 63 -41.84 -21.04 10.59
N GLN A 64 -40.92 -21.99 10.68
CA GLN A 64 -39.63 -21.92 9.99
C GLN A 64 -39.82 -21.73 8.48
N SER A 65 -40.66 -22.56 7.84
CA SER A 65 -40.94 -22.43 6.40
C SER A 65 -41.47 -21.05 6.00
N ARG A 66 -42.30 -20.42 6.84
CA ARG A 66 -42.82 -19.07 6.58
C ARG A 66 -41.76 -17.98 6.78
N ILE A 67 -40.88 -18.12 7.77
CA ILE A 67 -39.73 -17.22 7.95
C ILE A 67 -38.81 -17.31 6.74
N GLU A 68 -38.51 -18.52 6.27
CA GLU A 68 -37.69 -18.73 5.08
C GLU A 68 -38.30 -18.08 3.83
N ALA A 69 -39.62 -18.21 3.65
CA ALA A 69 -40.33 -17.57 2.55
C ALA A 69 -40.30 -16.03 2.63
N ALA A 70 -40.45 -15.45 3.83
CA ALA A 70 -40.35 -14.01 4.04
C ALA A 70 -38.96 -13.47 3.69
N LEU A 71 -37.91 -14.13 4.17
CA LEU A 71 -36.52 -13.75 3.88
C LEU A 71 -36.16 -13.92 2.39
N ALA A 72 -36.67 -14.97 1.75
CA ALA A 72 -36.50 -15.18 0.32
C ALA A 72 -37.18 -14.06 -0.50
N LEU A 73 -38.39 -13.65 -0.11
CA LEU A 73 -39.11 -12.54 -0.75
C LEU A 73 -38.33 -11.23 -0.64
N ILE A 74 -37.82 -10.89 0.55
CA ILE A 74 -37.00 -9.68 0.76
C ILE A 74 -35.74 -9.74 -0.11
N THR A 75 -35.03 -10.88 -0.09
CA THR A 75 -33.80 -11.06 -0.85
C THR A 75 -34.02 -10.88 -2.34
N GLN A 76 -35.07 -11.51 -2.90
CA GLN A 76 -35.40 -11.41 -4.31
C GLN A 76 -35.80 -9.97 -4.68
N THR A 77 -36.59 -9.31 -3.84
CA THR A 77 -36.99 -7.91 -4.05
C THR A 77 -35.78 -6.98 -4.10
N CYS A 78 -34.81 -7.16 -3.19
CA CYS A 78 -33.57 -6.39 -3.19
C CYS A 78 -32.71 -6.64 -4.43
N LEU A 79 -32.63 -7.90 -4.91
CA LEU A 79 -31.93 -8.25 -6.13
C LEU A 79 -32.58 -7.59 -7.36
N ASP A 80 -33.90 -7.67 -7.47
CA ASP A 80 -34.65 -7.15 -8.62
C ASP A 80 -34.58 -5.63 -8.71
N ARG A 81 -34.51 -4.94 -7.56
CA ARG A 81 -34.52 -3.47 -7.48
C ARG A 81 -33.15 -2.84 -7.25
N GLY A 82 -32.12 -3.63 -6.94
CA GLY A 82 -30.81 -3.13 -6.55
C GLY A 82 -30.81 -2.37 -5.21
N GLU A 83 -31.73 -2.71 -4.31
CA GLU A 83 -31.95 -2.02 -3.03
C GLU A 83 -31.17 -2.66 -1.87
N THR A 84 -30.91 -1.87 -0.83
CA THR A 84 -30.38 -2.34 0.46
C THR A 84 -31.53 -2.47 1.45
N ALA A 85 -31.73 -3.65 2.04
CA ALA A 85 -32.80 -3.87 3.00
C ALA A 85 -32.34 -3.63 4.44
N VAL A 86 -33.20 -3.00 5.25
CA VAL A 86 -33.13 -2.99 6.71
C VAL A 86 -34.35 -3.70 7.25
N VAL A 87 -34.16 -4.80 7.98
CA VAL A 87 -35.23 -5.71 8.41
C VAL A 87 -35.27 -5.76 9.93
N ALA A 88 -36.39 -5.36 10.55
CA ALA A 88 -36.58 -5.55 11.98
C ALA A 88 -36.87 -7.01 12.31
N GLY A 89 -36.01 -7.63 13.11
CA GLY A 89 -36.09 -9.05 13.48
C GLY A 89 -36.10 -9.29 14.99
N HIS A 90 -36.30 -10.55 15.36
CA HIS A 90 -36.22 -11.04 16.74
C HIS A 90 -35.28 -12.23 16.79
N TYR A 91 -34.35 -12.23 17.75
CA TYR A 91 -33.46 -13.37 17.97
C TYR A 91 -34.11 -14.41 18.89
N MET A 92 -34.60 -13.97 20.04
CA MET A 92 -35.29 -14.82 21.00
C MET A 92 -36.47 -14.10 21.68
N PHE A 93 -37.35 -14.87 22.30
CA PHE A 93 -38.37 -14.36 23.21
C PHE A 93 -38.08 -14.82 24.65
N TRP A 94 -38.04 -13.87 25.57
CA TRP A 94 -37.75 -14.13 26.98
C TRP A 94 -38.90 -14.82 27.69
N ASN A 95 -38.55 -15.77 28.56
CA ASN A 95 -39.44 -16.63 29.33
C ASN A 95 -40.48 -17.41 28.47
N PRO A 96 -40.13 -18.63 27.99
CA PRO A 96 -39.07 -19.49 28.53
C PRO A 96 -37.67 -19.33 27.91
N GLY A 97 -37.39 -18.26 27.15
CA GLY A 97 -36.07 -18.03 26.55
C GLY A 97 -35.88 -18.82 25.26
N VAL A 98 -36.87 -18.73 24.36
CA VAL A 98 -36.90 -19.51 23.12
C VAL A 98 -36.25 -18.72 21.99
N VAL A 99 -35.20 -19.28 21.40
CA VAL A 99 -34.61 -18.75 20.16
C VAL A 99 -35.58 -18.97 19.02
N VAL A 100 -35.88 -17.90 18.27
CA VAL A 100 -36.82 -17.90 17.14
C VAL A 100 -36.15 -17.59 15.81
N ALA A 101 -34.91 -17.12 15.81
CA ALA A 101 -34.10 -17.02 14.61
C ALA A 101 -33.77 -18.40 14.05
N VAL A 102 -33.75 -18.53 12.73
CA VAL A 102 -33.51 -19.78 12.00
C VAL A 102 -32.22 -19.68 11.17
N GLU A 103 -31.70 -20.80 10.70
CA GLU A 103 -30.45 -20.82 9.91
C GLU A 103 -30.51 -19.92 8.67
N LYS A 104 -31.72 -19.75 8.09
CA LYS A 104 -31.93 -18.88 6.94
C LYS A 104 -31.68 -17.40 7.23
N ASP A 105 -31.87 -16.94 8.47
CA ASP A 105 -31.51 -15.58 8.88
C ASP A 105 -30.02 -15.35 8.61
N TRP A 106 -29.17 -16.27 9.05
CA TRP A 106 -27.71 -16.16 8.93
C TRP A 106 -27.21 -16.27 7.50
N GLN A 107 -27.92 -17.03 6.67
CA GLN A 107 -27.67 -17.08 5.23
C GLN A 107 -28.12 -15.81 4.51
N THR A 108 -29.08 -15.07 5.06
CA THR A 108 -29.70 -13.90 4.41
C THR A 108 -28.99 -12.61 4.80
N TYR A 109 -28.78 -12.37 6.09
CA TYR A 109 -28.16 -11.14 6.55
C TYR A 109 -26.70 -11.04 6.13
N THR A 110 -26.30 -9.80 5.88
CA THR A 110 -24.90 -9.40 5.65
C THR A 110 -24.37 -8.65 6.86
N HIS A 111 -25.27 -7.96 7.57
CA HIS A 111 -24.97 -7.16 8.75
C HIS A 111 -26.08 -7.36 9.79
N ILE A 112 -25.73 -7.23 11.06
CA ILE A 112 -26.66 -7.11 12.18
C ILE A 112 -26.29 -5.88 13.00
N VAL A 113 -27.27 -4.99 13.18
CA VAL A 113 -27.20 -3.84 14.08
C VAL A 113 -28.10 -4.13 15.27
N TYR A 114 -27.50 -4.22 16.45
CA TYR A 114 -28.21 -4.48 17.71
C TYR A 114 -28.51 -3.18 18.45
N LEU A 115 -29.77 -2.93 18.78
CA LEU A 115 -30.19 -1.78 19.58
C LEU A 115 -29.89 -2.01 21.07
N ASP A 116 -28.77 -1.46 21.53
CA ASP A 116 -28.29 -1.56 22.92
C ASP A 116 -28.85 -0.41 23.77
N THR A 117 -30.19 -0.32 23.81
CA THR A 117 -30.90 0.62 24.68
C THR A 117 -30.69 0.24 26.15
N ALA A 118 -30.55 1.21 27.05
CA ALA A 118 -30.38 0.92 28.47
C ALA A 118 -31.61 0.16 29.05
N PRO A 119 -31.41 -0.89 29.89
CA PRO A 119 -32.50 -1.65 30.50
C PRO A 119 -33.57 -0.79 31.19
N GLY A 120 -33.17 0.21 31.98
CA GLY A 120 -34.11 1.14 32.63
C GLY A 120 -34.98 1.93 31.65
N VAL A 121 -34.45 2.33 30.50
CA VAL A 121 -35.21 3.02 29.44
C VAL A 121 -36.22 2.05 28.79
N ILE A 122 -35.82 0.79 28.59
CA ILE A 122 -36.71 -0.26 28.07
C ILE A 122 -37.85 -0.52 29.06
N ALA A 123 -37.56 -0.66 30.35
CA ALA A 123 -38.56 -0.84 31.39
C ALA A 123 -39.58 0.32 31.40
N GLN A 124 -39.10 1.57 31.33
CA GLN A 124 -39.96 2.75 31.21
C GLN A 124 -40.86 2.69 29.97
N ARG A 125 -40.28 2.40 28.79
CA ARG A 125 -41.03 2.28 27.53
C ARG A 125 -42.08 1.17 27.57
N ILE A 126 -41.77 0.03 28.18
CA ILE A 126 -42.73 -1.08 28.36
C ILE A 126 -43.87 -0.66 29.29
N SER A 127 -43.57 0.00 30.41
CA SER A 127 -44.60 0.45 31.36
C SER A 127 -45.53 1.52 30.78
N ALA A 128 -45.03 2.36 29.87
CA ALA A 128 -45.80 3.42 29.22
C ALA A 128 -46.60 2.92 27.99
N ASP A 129 -46.28 1.75 27.44
CA ASP A 129 -46.98 1.19 26.27
C ASP A 129 -48.27 0.49 26.69
N LEU A 130 -49.38 1.22 26.63
CA LEU A 130 -50.72 0.69 26.92
C LEU A 130 -51.30 -0.16 25.77
N THR A 131 -50.63 -0.22 24.62
CA THR A 131 -51.18 -0.81 23.39
C THR A 131 -50.73 -2.25 23.15
N ARG A 132 -49.55 -2.63 23.64
CA ARG A 132 -48.99 -3.99 23.45
C ARG A 132 -48.79 -4.67 24.78
N HIS A 133 -49.35 -5.87 24.94
CA HIS A 133 -49.07 -6.72 26.11
C HIS A 133 -47.67 -7.33 25.97
N ARG A 134 -46.75 -6.96 26.85
CA ARG A 134 -45.36 -7.45 26.85
C ARG A 134 -45.07 -8.17 28.15
N VAL A 135 -44.19 -9.17 28.10
CA VAL A 135 -43.71 -9.86 29.30
C VAL A 135 -43.06 -8.84 30.23
N VAL A 136 -43.57 -8.73 31.45
CA VAL A 136 -43.01 -7.84 32.46
C VAL A 136 -41.79 -8.55 33.04
N VAL A 137 -40.63 -7.95 32.83
CA VAL A 137 -39.34 -8.38 33.37
C VAL A 137 -38.78 -7.18 34.12
N ASP A 138 -38.16 -7.42 35.27
CA ASP A 138 -37.43 -6.37 35.99
C ASP A 138 -36.17 -5.94 35.22
N GLU A 139 -35.53 -4.86 35.68
CA GLU A 139 -34.37 -4.29 34.99
C GLU A 139 -33.21 -5.28 34.87
N ASP A 140 -32.98 -6.10 35.90
CA ASP A 140 -31.93 -7.11 35.92
C ASP A 140 -32.22 -8.27 34.96
N GLY A 141 -33.47 -8.70 34.84
CA GLY A 141 -33.86 -9.68 33.82
C GLY A 141 -33.78 -9.12 32.40
N LEU A 142 -34.10 -7.84 32.18
CA LEU A 142 -33.90 -7.17 30.88
C LEU A 142 -32.42 -7.09 30.51
N ARG A 143 -31.55 -6.75 31.47
CA ARG A 143 -30.10 -6.75 31.30
C ARG A 143 -29.59 -8.14 30.94
N SER A 144 -29.98 -9.16 31.72
CA SER A 144 -29.61 -10.56 31.48
C SER A 144 -30.06 -11.04 30.10
N TRP A 145 -31.25 -10.62 29.65
CA TRP A 145 -31.74 -10.92 28.30
C TRP A 145 -30.88 -10.24 27.23
N GLN A 146 -30.62 -8.93 27.34
CA GLN A 146 -29.78 -8.22 26.37
C GLN A 146 -28.37 -8.80 26.29
N ASP A 147 -27.74 -9.09 27.43
CA ASP A 147 -26.37 -9.61 27.47
C ASP A 147 -26.30 -10.99 26.81
N LYS A 148 -27.30 -11.86 27.05
CA LYS A 148 -27.41 -13.16 26.38
C LYS A 148 -27.61 -13.02 24.86
N GLU A 149 -28.52 -12.15 24.41
CA GLU A 149 -28.73 -11.93 22.96
C GLU A 149 -27.47 -11.39 22.29
N LYS A 150 -26.80 -10.42 22.91
CA LYS A 150 -25.56 -9.83 22.37
C LYS A 150 -24.44 -10.86 22.28
N GLU A 151 -24.26 -11.66 23.32
CA GLU A 151 -23.25 -12.71 23.35
C GLU A 151 -23.48 -13.73 22.22
N ASP A 152 -24.71 -14.25 22.12
CA ASP A 152 -25.07 -15.25 21.11
C ASP A 152 -24.96 -14.68 19.69
N LEU A 153 -25.52 -13.49 19.45
CA LEU A 153 -25.47 -12.86 18.12
C LEU A 153 -24.02 -12.54 17.72
N ARG A 154 -23.18 -12.06 18.64
CA ARG A 154 -21.75 -11.84 18.33
C ARG A 154 -21.06 -13.14 17.96
N ALA A 155 -21.33 -14.24 18.66
CA ALA A 155 -20.75 -15.54 18.37
C ALA A 155 -21.21 -16.07 17.00
N ILE A 156 -22.52 -16.06 16.74
CA ILE A 156 -23.12 -16.49 15.47
C ILE A 156 -22.60 -15.65 14.32
N CYS A 157 -22.60 -14.31 14.45
CA CYS A 157 -22.10 -13.42 13.41
C CYS A 157 -20.63 -13.67 13.10
N ARG A 158 -19.81 -13.93 14.12
CA ARG A 158 -18.40 -14.26 13.94
C ARG A 158 -18.23 -15.59 13.20
N GLU A 159 -18.99 -16.62 13.55
CA GLU A 159 -18.94 -17.92 12.89
C GLU A 159 -19.41 -17.85 11.43
N LYS A 160 -20.49 -17.11 11.18
CA LYS A 160 -21.17 -17.06 9.88
C LYS A 160 -20.64 -15.97 8.94
N GLY A 161 -19.67 -15.17 9.38
CA GLY A 161 -19.11 -14.07 8.58
C GLY A 161 -20.12 -12.95 8.32
N ILE A 162 -20.92 -12.62 9.33
CA ILE A 162 -21.87 -11.49 9.31
C ILE A 162 -21.24 -10.36 10.11
N ILE A 163 -21.27 -9.13 9.58
CA ILE A 163 -20.78 -7.97 10.33
C ILE A 163 -21.77 -7.63 11.44
N PHE A 164 -21.29 -7.51 12.67
CA PHE A 164 -22.09 -7.18 13.85
C PHE A 164 -21.64 -5.85 14.45
N THR A 165 -22.59 -5.03 14.89
CA THR A 165 -22.31 -3.84 15.70
C THR A 165 -23.50 -3.50 16.59
N THR A 166 -23.26 -2.69 17.62
CA THR A 166 -24.29 -2.15 18.49
C THR A 166 -24.57 -0.68 18.18
N LEU A 167 -25.84 -0.29 18.28
CA LEU A 167 -26.29 1.09 18.22
C LEU A 167 -26.83 1.47 19.59
N ARG A 168 -26.17 2.44 20.23
CA ARG A 168 -26.48 2.87 21.60
C ARG A 168 -26.81 4.36 21.64
N GLU A 169 -27.84 4.71 22.40
CA GLU A 169 -28.14 6.10 22.77
C GLU A 169 -27.06 6.59 23.76
N LYS A 170 -26.32 7.66 23.43
CA LYS A 170 -25.31 8.19 24.36
C LYS A 170 -25.98 9.05 25.43
N PRO A 171 -25.47 9.06 26.67
CA PRO A 171 -26.01 9.92 27.72
C PRO A 171 -25.94 11.40 27.30
N GLY A 172 -27.09 12.09 27.33
CA GLY A 172 -27.19 13.49 26.92
C GLY A 172 -27.43 13.73 25.42
N ASP A 173 -27.45 12.68 24.59
CA ASP A 173 -27.82 12.82 23.18
C ASP A 173 -29.29 13.25 23.03
N THR A 174 -29.52 14.15 22.08
CA THR A 174 -30.88 14.40 21.60
C THR A 174 -31.34 13.24 20.73
N ASN A 175 -32.65 13.02 20.64
CA ASN A 175 -33.21 12.02 19.73
C ASN A 175 -32.77 12.25 18.27
N ALA A 176 -32.60 13.51 17.85
CA ALA A 176 -32.10 13.83 16.50
C ALA A 176 -30.65 13.34 16.28
N ALA A 177 -29.78 13.46 17.29
CA ALA A 177 -28.40 12.97 17.21
C ALA A 177 -28.34 11.44 17.11
N TYR A 178 -29.17 10.73 17.89
CA TYR A 178 -29.30 9.28 17.81
C TYR A 178 -29.76 8.80 16.43
N LEU A 179 -30.79 9.44 15.87
CA LEU A 179 -31.28 9.12 14.53
C LEU A 179 -30.21 9.41 13.46
N ALA A 180 -29.53 10.56 13.52
CA ALA A 180 -28.46 10.89 12.58
C ALA A 180 -27.29 9.89 12.64
N HIS A 181 -26.95 9.41 13.84
CA HIS A 181 -25.94 8.38 14.03
C HIS A 181 -26.38 7.04 13.40
N ALA A 182 -27.64 6.63 13.60
CA ALA A 182 -28.19 5.43 12.98
C ALA A 182 -28.13 5.52 11.44
N SER A 183 -28.50 6.66 10.87
CA SER A 183 -28.48 6.86 9.41
C SER A 183 -27.06 6.84 8.84
N THR A 184 -26.11 7.48 9.54
CA THR A 184 -24.70 7.46 9.15
C THR A 184 -24.12 6.04 9.21
N LEU A 185 -24.46 5.27 10.24
CA LEU A 185 -24.05 3.87 10.35
C LEU A 185 -24.61 3.04 9.20
N LEU A 186 -25.90 3.17 8.87
CA LEU A 186 -26.49 2.42 7.75
C LEU A 186 -25.86 2.77 6.41
N MET A 187 -25.58 4.05 6.16
CA MET A 187 -24.87 4.49 4.94
C MET A 187 -23.46 3.88 4.86
N ASP A 188 -22.71 3.90 5.96
CA ASP A 188 -21.39 3.27 6.04
C ASP A 188 -21.46 1.78 5.68
N LEU A 189 -22.38 1.03 6.30
CA LEU A 189 -22.54 -0.41 6.05
C LEU A 189 -22.92 -0.73 4.59
N LYS A 190 -23.61 0.19 3.90
CA LYS A 190 -23.93 0.03 2.47
C LYS A 190 -22.74 0.33 1.56
N CYS A 191 -22.03 1.43 1.80
CA CYS A 191 -21.06 1.97 0.85
C CYS A 191 -19.68 1.29 0.90
N HIS A 192 -19.35 0.63 2.01
CA HIS A 192 -18.01 0.10 2.26
C HIS A 192 -17.75 -1.26 1.61
N THR A 193 -17.26 -1.23 0.37
CA THR A 193 -16.72 -2.40 -0.34
C THR A 193 -15.18 -2.37 -0.38
N GLU A 194 -14.53 -3.49 -0.73
CA GLU A 194 -13.07 -3.53 -0.93
C GLU A 194 -12.60 -2.52 -1.98
N ALA A 195 -13.35 -2.33 -3.07
CA ALA A 195 -13.04 -1.37 -4.11
C ALA A 195 -13.15 0.09 -3.59
N ALA A 196 -14.22 0.40 -2.86
CA ALA A 196 -14.38 1.72 -2.23
C ALA A 196 -13.26 1.98 -1.19
N ASN A 197 -12.88 0.95 -0.44
CA ASN A 197 -11.78 1.01 0.52
C ASN A 197 -10.45 1.35 -0.16
N LEU A 198 -10.11 0.70 -1.28
CA LEU A 198 -8.91 1.00 -2.05
C LEU A 198 -8.91 2.43 -2.58
N ALA A 199 -10.03 2.90 -3.14
CA ALA A 199 -10.16 4.28 -3.61
C ALA A 199 -9.99 5.32 -2.47
N ASN A 200 -10.48 5.01 -1.27
CA ASN A 200 -10.28 5.85 -0.09
C ASN A 200 -8.81 5.86 0.36
N VAL A 201 -8.12 4.72 0.31
CA VAL A 201 -6.69 4.62 0.64
C VAL A 201 -5.83 5.35 -0.39
N GLU A 202 -6.14 5.25 -1.68
CA GLU A 202 -5.45 6.00 -2.74
C GLU A 202 -5.53 7.51 -2.51
N ARG A 203 -6.72 8.00 -2.12
CA ARG A 203 -6.89 9.40 -1.72
C ARG A 203 -6.07 9.74 -0.48
N ALA A 204 -6.08 8.86 0.53
CA ALA A 204 -5.30 9.06 1.75
C ALA A 204 -3.79 9.10 1.46
N LEU A 205 -3.29 8.29 0.54
CA LEU A 205 -1.89 8.32 0.09
C LEU A 205 -1.54 9.65 -0.59
N GLY A 206 -2.42 10.16 -1.46
CA GLY A 206 -2.23 11.47 -2.10
C GLY A 206 -2.20 12.62 -1.09
N LEU A 207 -3.00 12.54 -0.02
CA LEU A 207 -2.97 13.51 1.08
C LEU A 207 -1.75 13.35 1.99
N ALA A 208 -1.30 12.11 2.22
CA ALA A 208 -0.13 11.79 3.03
C ALA A 208 1.18 12.25 2.36
N LEU A 209 1.22 12.27 1.03
CA LEU A 209 2.39 12.64 0.23
C LEU A 209 2.03 13.72 -0.81
N PRO A 210 1.75 14.97 -0.40
CA PRO A 210 1.29 16.03 -1.30
C PRO A 210 2.35 16.42 -2.34
N HIS A 211 3.64 16.20 -2.04
CA HIS A 211 4.79 16.47 -2.91
C HIS A 211 5.33 15.20 -3.58
N LEU A 212 4.47 14.22 -3.88
CA LEU A 212 4.86 12.91 -4.43
C LEU A 212 5.82 13.00 -5.63
N ASN A 213 5.66 14.03 -6.48
CA ASN A 213 6.50 14.26 -7.66
C ASN A 213 7.96 14.62 -7.32
N ASP A 214 8.20 15.18 -6.14
CA ASP A 214 9.52 15.61 -5.67
C ASP A 214 10.26 14.46 -4.94
N LEU A 215 9.55 13.38 -4.61
CA LEU A 215 10.09 12.25 -3.87
C LEU A 215 10.77 11.23 -4.78
N GLU A 216 11.98 10.84 -4.44
CA GLU A 216 12.69 9.72 -5.06
C GLU A 216 12.46 8.40 -4.33
N LYS A 217 12.32 8.47 -2.99
CA LYS A 217 12.18 7.33 -2.11
C LYS A 217 11.04 7.56 -1.14
N VAL A 218 10.35 6.49 -0.76
CA VAL A 218 9.40 6.51 0.36
C VAL A 218 9.71 5.34 1.28
N LEU A 219 9.88 5.65 2.56
CA LEU A 219 9.97 4.64 3.61
C LEU A 219 8.56 4.32 4.09
N LEU A 220 8.23 3.03 4.07
CA LEU A 220 6.95 2.49 4.50
C LEU A 220 7.16 1.65 5.75
N PHE A 221 6.50 2.01 6.84
CA PHE A 221 6.61 1.30 8.10
C PHE A 221 5.28 0.69 8.50
N ASP A 222 5.25 -0.58 8.89
CA ASP A 222 4.26 -0.95 9.90
C ASP A 222 4.58 -0.27 11.23
N ALA A 223 3.59 -0.21 12.12
CA ALA A 223 3.68 0.59 13.33
C ALA A 223 3.94 -0.27 14.57
N ASP A 224 2.92 -1.01 15.04
CA ASP A 224 3.03 -1.92 16.19
C ASP A 224 4.13 -2.96 15.95
N LYS A 225 4.92 -3.28 16.98
CA LYS A 225 6.08 -4.23 16.94
C LYS A 225 7.19 -3.91 15.93
N THR A 226 6.99 -2.94 15.04
CA THR A 226 7.98 -2.47 14.06
C THR A 226 8.68 -1.19 14.56
N LEU A 227 7.92 -0.17 14.96
CA LEU A 227 8.47 1.09 15.51
C LEU A 227 8.67 1.05 17.03
N ALA A 228 7.92 0.18 17.72
CA ALA A 228 7.95 0.01 19.17
C ALA A 228 7.59 -1.45 19.50
N PRO A 229 8.07 -2.07 20.58
CA PRO A 229 7.77 -3.47 20.91
C PRO A 229 6.30 -3.72 21.27
N GLN A 230 5.54 -2.68 21.59
CA GLN A 230 4.16 -2.78 22.05
C GLN A 230 3.17 -3.04 20.91
N ASP A 231 2.10 -3.79 21.25
CA ASP A 231 0.91 -4.00 20.43
C ASP A 231 -0.19 -3.06 20.93
N THR A 232 -0.41 -1.95 20.21
CA THR A 232 -1.28 -0.87 20.68
C THR A 232 -2.74 -1.27 20.69
N GLY A 233 -3.15 -2.14 19.77
CA GLY A 233 -4.50 -2.72 19.75
C GLY A 233 -4.77 -3.56 21.00
N THR A 234 -3.81 -4.41 21.39
CA THR A 234 -3.93 -5.21 22.63
C THR A 234 -4.01 -4.33 23.86
N LEU A 235 -3.10 -3.35 24.00
CA LEU A 235 -3.10 -2.41 25.11
C LEU A 235 -4.41 -1.62 25.22
N PHE A 236 -4.97 -1.18 24.09
CA PHE A 236 -6.25 -0.47 24.06
C PHE A 236 -7.36 -1.31 24.71
N TRP A 237 -7.48 -2.58 24.32
CA TRP A 237 -8.54 -3.45 24.82
C TRP A 237 -8.35 -3.92 26.26
N GLU A 238 -7.10 -4.03 26.72
CA GLU A 238 -6.80 -4.24 28.14
C GLU A 238 -7.28 -3.05 29.00
N LEU A 239 -7.15 -1.82 28.50
CA LEU A 239 -7.61 -0.62 29.20
C LEU A 239 -9.12 -0.38 29.11
N ALA A 240 -9.78 -0.84 28.04
CA ALA A 240 -11.20 -0.60 27.81
C ALA A 240 -12.10 -1.34 28.83
N ALA A 241 -11.62 -2.46 29.41
CA ALA A 241 -12.25 -3.27 30.48
C ALA A 241 -13.75 -3.61 30.30
N THR A 242 -14.29 -3.44 29.08
CA THR A 242 -15.72 -3.58 28.78
C THR A 242 -16.06 -4.98 28.28
N PHE A 243 -15.04 -5.75 27.90
CA PHE A 243 -15.16 -7.12 27.46
C PHE A 243 -14.45 -8.05 28.46
N PRO A 244 -15.02 -9.23 28.77
CA PRO A 244 -14.38 -10.21 29.65
C PRO A 244 -13.00 -10.66 29.16
N ALA A 245 -12.77 -10.58 27.85
CA ALA A 245 -11.51 -10.86 27.17
C ALA A 245 -11.33 -9.91 25.96
N CYS A 246 -10.09 -9.76 25.46
CA CYS A 246 -9.80 -8.89 24.31
C CYS A 246 -10.63 -9.29 23.07
N PRO A 247 -11.54 -8.42 22.59
CA PRO A 247 -12.47 -8.77 21.51
C PRO A 247 -11.75 -8.95 20.16
N LEU A 248 -10.63 -8.25 19.92
CA LEU A 248 -9.83 -8.45 18.71
C LEU A 248 -9.13 -9.79 18.67
N LYS A 249 -8.59 -10.24 19.80
CA LYS A 249 -7.97 -11.57 19.88
C LYS A 249 -9.00 -12.65 19.56
N ALA A 250 -10.21 -12.52 20.10
CA ALA A 250 -11.31 -13.43 19.83
C ALA A 250 -11.76 -13.40 18.35
N LEU A 251 -11.72 -12.23 17.70
CA LEU A 251 -12.03 -12.05 16.29
C LEU A 251 -11.00 -12.72 15.37
N PHE A 252 -9.71 -12.37 15.50
CA PHE A 252 -8.64 -12.87 14.63
C PHE A 252 -8.20 -14.31 14.91
N THR A 253 -8.61 -14.88 16.06
CA THR A 253 -8.50 -16.33 16.29
C THR A 253 -9.55 -17.11 15.50
N ALA A 254 -10.75 -16.54 15.33
CA ALA A 254 -11.86 -17.21 14.66
C ALA A 254 -11.92 -16.93 13.15
N GLN A 255 -11.39 -15.79 12.70
CA GLN A 255 -11.45 -15.36 11.31
C GLN A 255 -10.05 -15.03 10.77
N PRO A 256 -9.79 -15.30 9.47
CA PRO A 256 -8.56 -14.88 8.84
C PRO A 256 -8.45 -13.36 8.79
N TYR A 257 -7.23 -12.85 8.66
CA TYR A 257 -7.00 -11.42 8.41
C TYR A 257 -7.50 -11.03 7.01
N SER A 258 -8.71 -10.48 6.95
CA SER A 258 -9.41 -10.09 5.73
C SER A 258 -10.01 -8.70 5.86
N TYR A 259 -10.40 -8.08 4.74
CA TYR A 259 -11.13 -6.81 4.75
C TYR A 259 -12.35 -6.87 5.69
N HIS A 260 -13.13 -7.95 5.63
CA HIS A 260 -14.26 -8.18 6.51
C HIS A 260 -13.87 -8.14 8.00
N SER A 261 -12.82 -8.87 8.39
CA SER A 261 -12.34 -8.92 9.78
C SER A 261 -11.85 -7.55 10.26
N PHE A 262 -11.14 -6.80 9.43
CA PHE A 262 -10.69 -5.44 9.79
C PHE A 262 -11.85 -4.42 9.85
N ARG A 263 -12.89 -4.57 9.02
CA ARG A 263 -14.14 -3.79 9.16
C ARG A 263 -14.85 -4.11 10.47
N GLN A 264 -14.94 -5.39 10.82
CA GLN A 264 -15.50 -5.80 12.11
C GLN A 264 -14.69 -5.24 13.29
N ALA A 265 -13.36 -5.18 13.17
CA ALA A 265 -12.49 -4.54 14.17
C ALA A 265 -12.76 -3.04 14.32
N ALA A 266 -12.90 -2.30 13.22
CA ALA A 266 -13.24 -0.87 13.24
C ALA A 266 -14.60 -0.60 13.93
N LEU A 267 -15.58 -1.48 13.71
CA LEU A 267 -16.88 -1.38 14.37
C LEU A 267 -16.79 -1.66 15.88
N LEU A 268 -15.91 -2.56 16.33
CA LEU A 268 -15.69 -2.76 17.77
C LEU A 268 -15.16 -1.47 18.43
N TYR A 269 -14.22 -0.79 17.78
CA TYR A 269 -13.71 0.50 18.27
C TYR A 269 -14.77 1.61 18.23
N GLU A 270 -15.69 1.58 17.26
CA GLU A 270 -16.81 2.53 17.19
C GLU A 270 -17.75 2.40 18.40
N GLU A 271 -17.93 1.19 18.95
CA GLU A 271 -18.69 0.98 20.19
C GLU A 271 -18.05 1.69 21.40
N GLU A 272 -16.75 1.91 21.34
CA GLU A 272 -15.97 2.65 22.34
C GLU A 272 -15.79 4.13 22.02
N ALA A 273 -16.43 4.65 20.97
CA ALA A 273 -16.27 6.05 20.51
C ALA A 273 -16.33 7.11 21.63
N PRO A 274 -17.20 7.02 22.67
CA PRO A 274 -17.23 8.02 23.75
C PRO A 274 -15.95 8.10 24.59
N ARG A 275 -15.19 7.00 24.70
CA ARG A 275 -13.95 6.92 25.49
C ARG A 275 -12.71 6.70 24.64
N PHE A 276 -12.88 6.52 23.33
CA PHE A 276 -11.83 6.13 22.40
C PHE A 276 -10.61 7.05 22.47
N ASP A 277 -10.81 8.37 22.40
CA ASP A 277 -9.71 9.35 22.43
C ASP A 277 -8.93 9.28 23.75
N ALA A 278 -9.62 9.27 24.90
CA ALA A 278 -9.01 9.15 26.22
C ALA A 278 -8.28 7.82 26.43
N LEU A 279 -8.77 6.73 25.83
CA LEU A 279 -8.07 5.44 25.82
C LEU A 279 -6.82 5.52 24.94
N CYS A 280 -6.90 6.13 23.76
CA CYS A 280 -5.75 6.35 22.88
C CYS A 280 -4.65 7.17 23.57
N ASP A 281 -4.99 8.21 24.33
CA ASP A 281 -4.03 8.98 25.13
C ASP A 281 -3.28 8.10 26.13
N ARG A 282 -4.02 7.26 26.87
CA ARG A 282 -3.44 6.36 27.87
C ARG A 282 -2.54 5.30 27.24
N VAL A 283 -2.94 4.73 26.10
CA VAL A 283 -2.09 3.78 25.36
C VAL A 283 -0.84 4.48 24.86
N ALA A 284 -0.98 5.61 24.16
CA ALA A 284 0.15 6.35 23.60
C ALA A 284 1.19 6.74 24.68
N ALA A 285 0.73 7.06 25.90
CA ALA A 285 1.62 7.35 27.03
C ALA A 285 2.56 6.19 27.40
N THR A 286 2.15 4.95 27.14
CA THR A 286 2.90 3.72 27.49
C THR A 286 3.77 3.15 26.36
N VAL A 287 3.67 3.69 25.15
CA VAL A 287 4.38 3.15 23.98
C VAL A 287 5.76 3.78 23.86
N ASP A 288 6.83 2.99 23.90
CA ASP A 288 8.20 3.50 23.76
C ASP A 288 8.81 3.04 22.44
N MET A 289 9.00 3.98 21.49
CA MET A 289 9.62 3.66 20.20
C MET A 289 11.10 3.30 20.35
N TYR A 290 11.57 2.39 19.50
CA TYR A 290 12.98 2.03 19.40
C TYR A 290 13.85 3.27 19.09
N PRO A 291 14.92 3.54 19.87
CA PRO A 291 15.80 4.68 19.63
C PRO A 291 16.39 4.74 18.22
N GLU A 292 16.77 3.59 17.67
CA GLU A 292 17.35 3.44 16.34
C GLU A 292 16.34 3.83 15.26
N MET A 293 15.06 3.48 15.48
CA MET A 293 14.01 3.84 14.54
C MET A 293 13.68 5.33 14.61
N LYS A 294 13.70 5.96 15.80
CA LYS A 294 13.63 7.42 15.92
C LYS A 294 14.77 8.10 15.15
N ALA A 295 15.99 7.58 15.26
CA ALA A 295 17.16 8.13 14.57
C ALA A 295 17.00 8.04 13.04
N LEU A 296 16.51 6.92 12.50
CA LEU A 296 16.23 6.79 11.08
C LEU A 296 15.17 7.78 10.60
N LEU A 297 14.06 7.92 11.34
CA LEU A 297 12.97 8.83 10.99
C LEU A 297 13.41 10.31 11.05
N ALA A 298 14.26 10.66 12.01
CA ALA A 298 14.85 12.00 12.12
C ALA A 298 15.82 12.28 10.96
N ARG A 299 16.63 11.29 10.54
CA ARG A 299 17.48 11.40 9.33
C ARG A 299 16.66 11.55 8.06
N ALA A 300 15.58 10.81 7.91
CA ALA A 300 14.69 10.97 6.76
C ALA A 300 14.09 12.39 6.69
N ALA A 301 13.83 13.02 7.83
CA ALA A 301 13.32 14.40 7.89
C ALA A 301 14.28 15.44 7.27
N THR A 302 15.59 15.16 7.22
CA THR A 302 16.58 16.07 6.64
C THR A 302 16.74 15.91 5.13
N GLU A 303 16.08 14.93 4.52
CA GLU A 303 16.23 14.58 3.10
C GLU A 303 14.93 14.90 2.32
N PRO A 304 14.85 16.02 1.59
CA PRO A 304 13.60 16.47 0.97
C PRO A 304 13.06 15.55 -0.13
N HIS A 305 13.91 14.70 -0.73
CA HIS A 305 13.53 13.69 -1.72
C HIS A 305 13.08 12.36 -1.10
N VAL A 306 12.94 12.30 0.23
CA VAL A 306 12.54 11.10 0.98
C VAL A 306 11.22 11.35 1.71
N GLY A 307 10.20 10.59 1.36
CA GLY A 307 8.94 10.55 2.09
C GLY A 307 8.92 9.46 3.17
N VAL A 308 8.12 9.64 4.20
CA VAL A 308 7.91 8.65 5.25
C VAL A 308 6.42 8.46 5.48
N VAL A 309 5.96 7.21 5.42
CA VAL A 309 4.56 6.86 5.69
C VAL A 309 4.47 5.63 6.60
N LEU A 310 3.72 5.76 7.69
CA LEU A 310 3.26 4.64 8.50
C LEU A 310 2.04 4.03 7.82
N VAL A 311 2.10 2.74 7.51
CA VAL A 311 1.00 1.99 6.91
C VAL A 311 0.60 0.89 7.89
N THR A 312 -0.39 1.18 8.74
CA THR A 312 -0.76 0.31 9.86
C THR A 312 -2.19 -0.19 9.76
N CYS A 313 -2.39 -1.47 10.10
CA CYS A 313 -3.72 -2.05 10.35
C CYS A 313 -4.21 -1.80 11.79
N GLY A 314 -3.35 -1.23 12.64
CA GLY A 314 -3.65 -0.84 14.02
C GLY A 314 -4.31 0.53 14.12
N LEU A 315 -4.26 1.10 15.33
CA LEU A 315 -4.94 2.34 15.67
C LEU A 315 -4.14 3.56 15.22
N ARG A 316 -4.56 4.19 14.11
CA ARG A 316 -3.96 5.45 13.61
C ARG A 316 -3.84 6.50 14.70
N HIS A 317 -4.91 6.71 15.46
CA HIS A 317 -4.98 7.80 16.43
C HIS A 317 -4.00 7.64 17.60
N VAL A 318 -3.67 6.41 17.97
CA VAL A 318 -2.61 6.14 18.96
C VAL A 318 -1.26 6.57 18.38
N TRP A 319 -0.96 6.17 17.14
CA TRP A 319 0.30 6.49 16.48
C TRP A 319 0.48 7.99 16.19
N GLU A 320 -0.60 8.72 15.88
CA GLU A 320 -0.58 10.18 15.80
C GLU A 320 -0.06 10.81 17.11
N LYS A 321 -0.56 10.33 18.26
CA LYS A 321 -0.14 10.81 19.58
C LYS A 321 1.29 10.39 19.93
N VAL A 322 1.68 9.15 19.60
CA VAL A 322 3.05 8.65 19.83
C VAL A 322 4.08 9.45 19.04
N LEU A 323 3.83 9.68 17.74
CA LEU A 323 4.73 10.45 16.88
C LEU A 323 4.82 11.92 17.28
N ALA A 324 3.69 12.54 17.64
CA ALA A 324 3.67 13.92 18.14
C ALA A 324 4.53 14.08 19.41
N ARG A 325 4.46 13.12 20.35
CA ARG A 325 5.30 13.14 21.55
C ARG A 325 6.79 12.92 21.25
N ALA A 326 7.11 12.21 20.18
CA ALA A 326 8.48 11.94 19.75
C ALA A 326 9.09 13.04 18.86
N ASP A 327 8.35 14.14 18.61
CA ASP A 327 8.74 15.21 17.67
C ASP A 327 8.95 14.69 16.22
N LEU A 328 8.12 13.73 15.81
CA LEU A 328 8.15 13.09 14.49
C LEU A 328 6.87 13.38 13.69
N SER A 329 6.32 14.59 13.84
CA SER A 329 5.06 15.00 13.21
C SER A 329 5.12 15.12 11.68
N HIS A 330 6.32 15.09 11.09
CA HIS A 330 6.52 15.03 9.64
C HIS A 330 6.15 13.67 9.03
N VAL A 331 5.98 12.64 9.86
CA VAL A 331 5.65 11.29 9.39
C VAL A 331 4.14 11.16 9.18
N SER A 332 3.74 10.90 7.94
CA SER A 332 2.34 10.70 7.58
C SER A 332 1.85 9.31 7.99
N ILE A 333 0.55 9.17 8.28
CA ILE A 333 -0.04 7.90 8.72
C ILE A 333 -1.22 7.52 7.83
N ILE A 334 -1.13 6.35 7.21
CA ILE A 334 -2.23 5.63 6.59
C ILE A 334 -2.60 4.48 7.52
N GLY A 335 -3.55 4.75 8.40
CA GLY A 335 -4.17 3.77 9.27
C GLY A 335 -5.63 4.12 9.51
N GLY A 336 -6.40 3.17 10.04
CA GLY A 336 -7.78 3.39 10.44
C GLY A 336 -7.94 3.26 11.95
N GLY A 337 -9.15 2.87 12.36
CA GLY A 337 -9.49 2.65 13.76
C GLY A 337 -10.96 2.90 14.03
N ARG A 338 -11.57 3.86 13.35
CA ARG A 338 -13.01 4.16 13.47
C ARG A 338 -13.68 4.31 12.11
N LEU A 339 -15.01 4.40 12.11
CA LEU A 339 -15.76 4.63 10.88
C LEU A 339 -15.42 5.99 10.23
N SER A 340 -15.13 7.00 11.05
CA SER A 340 -14.74 8.33 10.58
C SER A 340 -13.47 8.37 9.73
N ASP A 341 -12.62 7.35 9.81
CA ASP A 341 -11.41 7.26 8.97
C ASP A 341 -11.74 6.89 7.52
N GLY A 342 -12.89 6.27 7.28
CA GLY A 342 -13.39 5.96 5.94
C GLY A 342 -12.68 4.82 5.22
N TYR A 343 -11.73 4.12 5.85
CA TYR A 343 -11.11 2.91 5.29
C TYR A 343 -10.48 2.05 6.39
N VAL A 344 -10.12 0.83 6.03
CA VAL A 344 -9.29 -0.09 6.84
C VAL A 344 -8.08 -0.53 6.03
N VAL A 345 -6.97 -0.77 6.71
CA VAL A 345 -5.72 -1.21 6.10
C VAL A 345 -5.58 -2.71 6.33
N THR A 346 -5.40 -3.45 5.24
CA THR A 346 -5.11 -4.89 5.24
C THR A 346 -3.73 -5.11 4.63
N GLY A 347 -3.16 -6.32 4.75
CA GLY A 347 -1.90 -6.64 4.08
C GLY A 347 -1.95 -6.38 2.57
N ALA A 348 -3.07 -6.71 1.90
CA ALA A 348 -3.25 -6.43 0.48
C ALA A 348 -3.22 -4.92 0.17
N VAL A 349 -3.83 -4.09 1.04
CA VAL A 349 -3.77 -2.63 0.93
C VAL A 349 -2.34 -2.12 1.09
N LYS A 350 -1.57 -2.65 2.05
CA LYS A 350 -0.16 -2.26 2.23
C LYS A 350 0.66 -2.56 0.97
N GLY A 351 0.43 -3.71 0.34
CA GLY A 351 1.03 -4.06 -0.94
C GLY A 351 0.63 -3.13 -2.09
N HIS A 352 -0.66 -2.81 -2.19
CA HIS A 352 -1.18 -1.88 -3.21
C HIS A 352 -0.55 -0.49 -3.13
N ILE A 353 -0.27 0.00 -1.91
CA ILE A 353 0.44 1.28 -1.72
C ILE A 353 1.82 1.25 -2.39
N VAL A 354 2.54 0.14 -2.34
CA VAL A 354 3.83 -0.02 -3.03
C VAL A 354 3.64 0.04 -4.55
N ASP A 355 2.63 -0.66 -5.07
CA ASP A 355 2.32 -0.66 -6.51
C ASP A 355 2.02 0.77 -7.02
N LEU A 356 1.33 1.60 -6.22
CA LEU A 356 1.07 3.01 -6.53
C LEU A 356 2.34 3.85 -6.55
N LEU A 357 3.27 3.64 -5.62
CA LEU A 357 4.57 4.33 -5.60
C LEU A 357 5.41 3.96 -6.82
N HIS A 358 5.41 2.68 -7.20
CA HIS A 358 6.11 2.18 -8.38
C HIS A 358 5.54 2.75 -9.68
N ALA A 359 4.22 2.93 -9.77
CA ALA A 359 3.59 3.62 -10.90
C ALA A 359 4.12 5.06 -11.07
N GLN A 360 4.53 5.71 -9.98
CA GLN A 360 5.18 7.02 -9.95
C GLN A 360 6.71 6.96 -10.00
N ARG A 361 7.30 5.77 -10.22
CA ARG A 361 8.75 5.51 -10.26
C ARG A 361 9.49 5.92 -8.99
N ILE A 362 8.81 5.83 -7.85
CA ILE A 362 9.36 6.08 -6.52
C ILE A 362 9.89 4.75 -5.97
N ARG A 363 11.08 4.78 -5.38
CA ARG A 363 11.67 3.62 -4.71
C ARG A 363 10.98 3.41 -3.37
N ALA A 364 10.42 2.24 -3.13
CA ALA A 364 9.79 1.88 -1.86
C ALA A 364 10.77 1.10 -0.97
N ILE A 365 10.96 1.55 0.26
CA ILE A 365 11.75 0.87 1.30
C ILE A 365 10.80 0.50 2.43
N ALA A 366 10.54 -0.79 2.62
CA ALA A 366 9.49 -1.26 3.52
C ALA A 366 10.05 -1.92 4.79
N PHE A 367 9.34 -1.72 5.91
CA PHE A 367 9.65 -2.28 7.22
C PHE A 367 8.40 -2.94 7.83
N GLY A 368 8.55 -4.12 8.41
CA GLY A 368 7.46 -4.82 9.09
C GLY A 368 7.96 -5.96 9.98
N ASP A 369 7.09 -6.44 10.86
CA ASP A 369 7.39 -7.51 11.82
C ASP A 369 6.49 -8.74 11.67
N SER A 370 5.47 -8.69 10.80
CA SER A 370 4.41 -9.69 10.78
C SER A 370 4.08 -10.24 9.38
N PRO A 371 3.45 -11.43 9.27
CA PRO A 371 2.96 -11.96 8.00
C PRO A 371 1.99 -11.02 7.26
N LEU A 372 1.34 -10.08 7.96
CA LEU A 372 0.46 -9.08 7.34
C LEU A 372 1.22 -8.05 6.50
N ASP A 373 2.52 -7.87 6.78
CA ASP A 373 3.38 -6.93 6.07
C ASP A 373 4.00 -7.55 4.82
N MET A 374 3.94 -8.88 4.69
CA MET A 374 4.53 -9.60 3.56
C MET A 374 4.11 -9.06 2.19
N PRO A 375 2.84 -8.69 1.93
CA PRO A 375 2.48 -8.12 0.63
C PRO A 375 3.14 -6.76 0.34
N MET A 376 3.47 -5.97 1.38
CA MET A 376 4.23 -4.72 1.27
C MET A 376 5.72 -5.01 1.10
N LEU A 377 6.28 -5.88 1.95
CA LEU A 377 7.69 -6.26 1.93
C LEU A 377 8.09 -6.94 0.62
N GLN A 378 7.27 -7.84 0.09
CA GLN A 378 7.55 -8.56 -1.17
C GLN A 378 7.54 -7.65 -2.40
N ARG A 379 6.78 -6.56 -2.37
CA ARG A 379 6.68 -5.62 -3.48
C ARG A 379 7.71 -4.49 -3.42
N ALA A 380 8.29 -4.23 -2.24
CA ALA A 380 9.23 -3.13 -2.06
C ALA A 380 10.56 -3.37 -2.80
N ASP A 381 11.27 -2.28 -3.11
CA ASP A 381 12.62 -2.35 -3.69
C ASP A 381 13.65 -2.81 -2.67
N GLU A 382 13.43 -2.46 -1.40
CA GLU A 382 14.18 -2.93 -0.24
C GLU A 382 13.20 -3.29 0.88
N ALA A 383 13.42 -4.44 1.51
CA ALA A 383 12.52 -4.97 2.52
C ALA A 383 13.30 -5.36 3.78
N TYR A 384 12.90 -4.75 4.89
CA TYR A 384 13.55 -4.88 6.18
C TYR A 384 12.57 -5.47 7.20
N VAL A 385 13.05 -6.48 7.93
CA VAL A 385 12.28 -7.18 8.94
C VAL A 385 12.75 -6.76 10.32
N VAL A 386 11.79 -6.43 11.18
CA VAL A 386 11.99 -6.24 12.62
C VAL A 386 11.57 -7.54 13.32
N PHE A 387 12.50 -8.22 13.97
CA PHE A 387 12.14 -9.41 14.75
C PHE A 387 11.73 -9.01 16.16
N SER A 388 10.49 -9.37 16.51
CA SER A 388 10.09 -9.53 17.91
C SER A 388 10.43 -10.95 18.37
N ASP A 389 10.37 -11.24 19.67
CA ASP A 389 10.65 -12.57 20.25
C ASP A 389 9.69 -13.70 19.78
N SER A 390 8.82 -13.43 18.79
CA SER A 390 7.85 -14.36 18.24
C SER A 390 8.29 -14.86 16.85
N CYS A 391 8.45 -16.17 16.68
CA CYS A 391 8.71 -16.85 15.39
C CYS A 391 7.54 -16.76 14.38
N SER A 392 6.65 -15.76 14.50
CA SER A 392 5.40 -15.67 13.73
C SER A 392 5.62 -15.48 12.23
N MET A 393 6.79 -14.94 11.85
CA MET A 393 7.18 -14.65 10.46
C MET A 393 7.91 -15.79 9.75
N ASP A 394 8.47 -16.76 10.48
CA ASP A 394 9.47 -17.68 9.93
C ASP A 394 8.95 -18.48 8.74
N ALA A 395 7.72 -19.00 8.83
CA ALA A 395 7.09 -19.75 7.75
C ALA A 395 6.81 -18.87 6.52
N ALA A 396 6.34 -17.64 6.73
CA ALA A 396 6.02 -16.71 5.66
C ALA A 396 7.29 -16.23 4.92
N LEU A 397 8.34 -15.91 5.68
CA LEU A 397 9.65 -15.56 5.15
C LEU A 397 10.28 -16.71 4.38
N THR A 398 10.29 -17.92 4.96
CA THR A 398 10.84 -19.12 4.30
C THR A 398 10.16 -19.36 2.95
N ALA A 399 8.83 -19.28 2.91
CA ALA A 399 8.06 -19.45 1.68
C ALA A 399 8.35 -18.34 0.64
N ALA A 400 8.58 -17.10 1.09
CA ALA A 400 8.91 -15.99 0.20
C ALA A 400 10.35 -16.08 -0.34
N ILE A 401 11.33 -16.42 0.50
CA ILE A 401 12.72 -16.61 0.08
C ILE A 401 12.83 -17.73 -0.95
N ALA A 402 12.09 -18.82 -0.76
CA ALA A 402 12.01 -19.91 -1.74
C ALA A 402 11.46 -19.48 -3.12
N ARG A 403 10.74 -18.36 -3.19
CA ARG A 403 10.24 -17.75 -4.44
C ARG A 403 11.16 -16.67 -4.99
N GLY A 404 12.32 -16.42 -4.36
CA GLY A 404 13.33 -15.46 -4.82
C GLY A 404 13.21 -14.05 -4.22
N TYR A 405 12.37 -13.84 -3.20
CA TYR A 405 12.31 -12.55 -2.50
C TYR A 405 13.48 -12.40 -1.52
N THR A 406 14.01 -11.19 -1.42
CA THR A 406 15.14 -10.86 -0.54
C THR A 406 14.71 -9.94 0.59
N PHE A 407 15.15 -10.25 1.81
CA PHE A 407 14.87 -9.47 3.02
C PHE A 407 16.15 -9.29 3.82
N ALA A 408 16.20 -8.27 4.68
CA ALA A 408 17.28 -8.07 5.65
C ALA A 408 16.70 -7.80 7.03
N GLN A 409 17.41 -8.21 8.09
CA GLN A 409 17.03 -7.94 9.46
C GLN A 409 17.67 -6.64 9.96
N VAL A 410 16.89 -5.75 10.57
CA VAL A 410 17.40 -4.47 11.10
C VAL A 410 17.39 -4.35 12.63
N LEU A 411 16.47 -5.05 13.29
CA LEU A 411 16.30 -5.06 14.75
C LEU A 411 15.85 -6.45 15.24
N GLY A 412 16.09 -6.78 16.51
CA GLY A 412 15.70 -8.04 17.16
C GLY A 412 16.87 -8.87 17.70
N PRO A 413 16.60 -10.01 18.38
CA PRO A 413 17.65 -10.88 18.91
C PRO A 413 18.56 -11.43 17.80
N ALA A 414 19.78 -11.84 18.20
CA ALA A 414 20.92 -12.08 17.32
C ALA A 414 20.56 -12.83 16.02
N ALA A 415 21.08 -12.28 14.90
CA ALA A 415 20.84 -12.64 13.51
C ALA A 415 20.23 -14.03 13.31
N SER A 416 18.97 -14.06 12.86
CA SER A 416 18.43 -15.25 12.23
C SER A 416 19.44 -15.76 11.21
N THR A 417 19.82 -17.04 11.28
CA THR A 417 20.82 -17.63 10.37
C THR A 417 20.40 -17.58 8.90
N VAL A 418 19.16 -17.17 8.63
CA VAL A 418 18.52 -17.11 7.31
C VAL A 418 18.60 -15.72 6.66
N LEU A 419 18.69 -14.63 7.45
CA LEU A 419 18.64 -13.26 6.92
C LEU A 419 19.91 -12.45 7.21
N PRO A 420 20.42 -11.68 6.23
CA PRO A 420 21.52 -10.75 6.48
C PRO A 420 21.08 -9.66 7.46
N SER A 421 21.92 -9.41 8.47
CA SER A 421 21.71 -8.30 9.41
C SER A 421 22.29 -6.99 8.83
N VAL A 422 21.50 -5.93 8.85
CA VAL A 422 21.85 -4.60 8.34
C VAL A 422 21.57 -3.58 9.43
N SER A 423 22.54 -2.70 9.71
CA SER A 423 22.30 -1.58 10.62
C SER A 423 21.34 -0.59 9.96
N LEU A 424 20.38 -0.05 10.72
CA LEU A 424 19.50 1.04 10.26
C LEU A 424 20.32 2.25 9.76
N ASP A 425 21.54 2.44 10.29
CA ASP A 425 22.39 3.54 9.84
C ASP A 425 22.89 3.38 8.40
N ALA A 426 23.01 2.14 7.92
CA ALA A 426 23.51 1.82 6.59
C ALA A 426 22.46 1.96 5.48
N ILE A 427 21.19 2.25 5.83
CA ILE A 427 20.13 2.46 4.84
C ILE A 427 20.44 3.73 4.04
N ASP A 428 20.52 3.57 2.72
CA ASP A 428 20.89 4.64 1.80
C ASP A 428 19.70 5.58 1.52
N LEU A 429 19.71 6.70 2.24
CA LEU A 429 18.77 7.80 2.03
C LEU A 429 19.30 8.84 1.04
N ALA A 430 20.56 8.79 0.61
CA ALA A 430 21.17 9.81 -0.23
C ALA A 430 20.45 9.92 -1.59
N PRO A 431 20.38 11.11 -2.22
CA PRO A 431 19.77 11.27 -3.54
C PRO A 431 20.35 10.28 -4.54
N ARG A 432 19.53 9.79 -5.48
CA ARG A 432 20.00 8.95 -6.59
C ARG A 432 21.04 9.74 -7.37
N ARG A 433 22.31 9.43 -7.15
CA ARG A 433 23.37 9.89 -8.03
C ARG A 433 23.26 9.07 -9.30
N ASN A 434 22.64 9.64 -10.32
CA ASN A 434 22.66 9.09 -11.67
C ASN A 434 24.07 9.16 -12.32
N LEU A 435 25.13 9.11 -11.52
CA LEU A 435 26.54 9.08 -11.91
C LEU A 435 27.19 7.82 -11.35
N THR A 436 27.55 6.90 -12.23
CA THR A 436 28.27 5.67 -11.90
C THR A 436 29.72 5.79 -12.35
N LEU A 437 30.66 5.48 -11.45
CA LEU A 437 32.08 5.45 -11.75
C LEU A 437 32.62 4.02 -11.69
N ALA A 438 33.55 3.69 -12.59
CA ALA A 438 34.27 2.43 -12.50
C ALA A 438 35.16 2.38 -11.25
N HIS A 439 35.41 1.15 -10.77
CA HIS A 439 36.32 0.95 -9.64
C HIS A 439 37.71 1.54 -9.94
N PRO A 440 38.37 2.25 -8.99
CA PRO A 440 39.64 2.95 -9.25
C PRO A 440 40.72 2.08 -9.90
N THR A 441 40.88 0.83 -9.45
CA THR A 441 41.85 -0.11 -10.03
C THR A 441 41.57 -0.38 -11.50
N THR A 442 40.32 -0.69 -11.86
CA THR A 442 39.94 -0.96 -13.26
C THR A 442 40.05 0.29 -14.10
N ALA A 443 39.66 1.43 -13.53
CA ALA A 443 39.80 2.73 -14.17
C ALA A 443 41.26 3.05 -14.52
N HIS A 444 42.22 2.76 -13.63
CA HIS A 444 43.64 2.95 -13.90
C HIS A 444 44.14 2.04 -15.03
N LEU A 445 43.78 0.76 -15.01
CA LEU A 445 44.19 -0.20 -16.03
C LEU A 445 43.66 0.17 -17.42
N LEU A 446 42.36 0.47 -17.54
CA LEU A 446 41.74 0.81 -18.82
C LEU A 446 42.09 2.23 -19.30
N ALA A 447 42.36 3.17 -18.40
CA ALA A 447 42.76 4.53 -18.80
C ALA A 447 44.22 4.59 -19.27
N THR A 448 45.11 3.72 -18.79
CA THR A 448 46.55 3.75 -19.13
C THR A 448 46.82 3.76 -20.64
N PRO A 449 46.33 2.80 -21.44
CA PRO A 449 46.60 2.81 -22.89
C PRO A 449 45.97 4.01 -23.61
N THR A 450 44.88 4.59 -23.11
CA THR A 450 44.31 5.81 -23.70
C THR A 450 45.14 7.07 -23.46
N ARG A 451 46.03 7.03 -22.47
CA ARG A 451 46.89 8.14 -22.05
C ARG A 451 48.32 8.00 -22.55
N ASP A 452 48.72 6.81 -22.99
CA ASP A 452 50.05 6.56 -23.53
C ASP A 452 50.21 7.32 -24.86
N ALA A 453 51.16 8.25 -24.91
CA ALA A 453 51.46 9.04 -26.09
C ALA A 453 52.02 8.20 -27.24
N ALA A 454 52.63 7.04 -26.96
CA ALA A 454 53.10 6.11 -27.97
C ALA A 454 51.96 5.42 -28.74
N LEU A 455 50.76 5.37 -28.15
CA LEU A 455 49.59 4.79 -28.79
C LEU A 455 48.80 5.87 -29.55
N THR A 456 48.63 5.64 -30.85
CA THR A 456 47.87 6.50 -31.77
C THR A 456 47.09 5.64 -32.77
N GLY A 457 46.16 6.26 -33.50
CA GLY A 457 45.43 5.61 -34.57
C GLY A 457 44.70 4.35 -34.12
N HIS A 458 44.91 3.23 -34.81
CA HIS A 458 44.19 1.99 -34.58
C HIS A 458 44.33 1.44 -33.14
N ALA A 459 45.55 1.43 -32.58
CA ALA A 459 45.77 0.92 -31.24
C ALA A 459 45.07 1.77 -30.17
N LEU A 460 45.05 3.10 -30.35
CA LEU A 460 44.32 3.99 -29.46
C LEU A 460 42.80 3.78 -29.58
N ARG A 461 42.28 3.60 -30.81
CA ARG A 461 40.86 3.27 -31.03
C ARG A 461 40.45 1.97 -30.35
N ALA A 462 41.30 0.93 -30.42
CA ALA A 462 41.06 -0.35 -29.75
C ALA A 462 40.98 -0.18 -28.22
N ALA A 463 41.87 0.60 -27.61
CA ALA A 463 41.83 0.88 -26.18
C ALA A 463 40.54 1.60 -25.75
N HIS A 464 40.04 2.55 -26.55
CA HIS A 464 38.74 3.19 -26.30
C HIS A 464 37.56 2.23 -26.48
N ALA A 465 37.62 1.32 -27.46
CA ALA A 465 36.59 0.29 -27.66
C ALA A 465 36.53 -0.68 -26.47
N ASP A 466 37.67 -1.13 -25.93
CA ASP A 466 37.69 -2.01 -24.76
C ASP A 466 37.14 -1.32 -23.52
N MET A 467 37.42 -0.02 -23.36
CA MET A 467 36.80 0.81 -22.33
C MET A 467 35.27 0.88 -22.47
N GLY A 468 34.76 1.16 -23.68
CA GLY A 468 33.32 1.22 -23.94
C GLY A 468 32.62 -0.11 -23.68
N TYR A 469 33.25 -1.22 -24.08
CA TYR A 469 32.74 -2.57 -23.82
C TYR A 469 32.64 -2.87 -22.32
N TYR A 470 33.71 -2.57 -21.58
CA TYR A 470 33.72 -2.75 -20.12
C TYR A 470 32.65 -1.92 -19.42
N LEU A 471 32.59 -0.61 -19.70
CA LEU A 471 31.61 0.29 -19.07
C LEU A 471 30.18 -0.17 -19.35
N THR A 472 29.94 -0.70 -20.55
CA THR A 472 28.61 -1.19 -20.92
C THR A 472 28.24 -2.43 -20.13
N LEU A 473 29.09 -3.46 -20.10
CA LEU A 473 28.77 -4.70 -19.37
C LEU A 473 28.77 -4.51 -17.85
N ALA A 474 29.70 -3.73 -17.31
CA ALA A 474 29.86 -3.59 -15.86
C ALA A 474 28.87 -2.59 -15.24
N HIS A 475 28.38 -1.61 -16.01
CA HIS A 475 27.61 -0.50 -15.45
C HIS A 475 26.33 -0.14 -16.22
N VAL A 476 26.33 -0.14 -17.56
CA VAL A 476 25.11 0.13 -18.34
C VAL A 476 24.13 -1.04 -18.25
N ALA A 477 24.61 -2.28 -18.40
CA ALA A 477 23.77 -3.48 -18.37
C ALA A 477 23.06 -3.66 -17.01
N PRO A 478 23.74 -3.54 -15.84
CA PRO A 478 23.05 -3.54 -14.55
C PRO A 478 22.05 -2.39 -14.37
N LEU A 479 22.36 -1.22 -14.93
CA LEU A 479 21.49 -0.04 -14.86
C LEU A 479 20.19 -0.21 -15.66
N LEU A 480 20.24 -0.93 -16.79
CA LEU A 480 19.06 -1.27 -17.60
C LEU A 480 18.35 -2.55 -17.11
N GLY A 481 19.10 -3.44 -16.48
CA GLY A 481 18.65 -4.76 -16.01
C GLY A 481 18.65 -5.82 -17.11
N PRO A 482 18.52 -7.10 -16.73
CA PRO A 482 18.39 -8.19 -17.69
C PRO A 482 16.98 -8.27 -18.28
N GLU A 483 16.92 -8.81 -19.49
CA GLU A 483 15.71 -9.27 -20.18
C GLU A 483 15.89 -10.72 -20.58
N GLN A 484 14.90 -11.54 -20.23
CA GLN A 484 14.86 -12.95 -20.56
C GLN A 484 14.26 -13.13 -21.96
N TYR A 485 14.84 -14.04 -22.74
CA TYR A 485 14.32 -14.39 -24.05
C TYR A 485 14.53 -15.88 -24.32
N ALA A 486 13.67 -16.46 -25.17
CA ALA A 486 13.75 -17.87 -25.49
C ALA A 486 14.98 -18.15 -26.37
N ILE A 487 15.78 -19.12 -25.97
CA ILE A 487 16.87 -19.68 -26.76
C ILE A 487 16.68 -21.20 -26.92
N LEU A 488 17.32 -21.77 -27.93
CA LEU A 488 17.47 -23.22 -28.02
C LEU A 488 18.75 -23.63 -27.30
N HIS A 489 18.61 -24.48 -26.28
CA HIS A 489 19.74 -25.14 -25.65
C HIS A 489 20.48 -26.02 -26.67
N VAL A 490 21.76 -26.31 -26.45
CA VAL A 490 22.56 -27.17 -27.33
C VAL A 490 22.00 -28.59 -27.51
N GLN A 491 21.06 -29.00 -26.65
CA GLN A 491 20.33 -30.27 -26.73
C GLN A 491 19.01 -30.17 -27.53
N GLY A 492 18.71 -29.02 -28.15
CA GLY A 492 17.50 -28.80 -28.94
C GLY A 492 16.25 -28.45 -28.13
N THR A 493 16.36 -28.34 -26.80
CA THR A 493 15.25 -27.94 -25.92
C THR A 493 15.18 -26.42 -25.77
N PRO A 494 13.99 -25.80 -25.80
CA PRO A 494 13.83 -24.40 -25.43
C PRO A 494 14.29 -24.17 -23.98
N THR A 495 15.06 -23.13 -23.75
CA THR A 495 15.47 -22.67 -22.43
C THR A 495 15.57 -21.15 -22.40
N ASP A 496 15.85 -20.61 -21.24
CA ASP A 496 15.96 -19.18 -21.00
C ASP A 496 17.37 -18.67 -21.30
N GLY A 497 17.45 -17.67 -22.16
CA GLY A 497 18.62 -16.85 -22.38
C GLY A 497 18.42 -15.47 -21.76
N HIS A 498 19.53 -14.74 -21.59
CA HIS A 498 19.51 -13.39 -21.04
C HIS A 498 20.26 -12.42 -21.96
N ARG A 499 19.72 -11.21 -22.07
CA ARG A 499 20.35 -10.07 -22.73
C ARG A 499 20.09 -8.79 -21.96
N VAL A 500 20.67 -7.68 -22.38
CA VAL A 500 20.36 -6.38 -21.76
C VAL A 500 18.92 -5.98 -22.10
N ARG A 501 18.19 -5.44 -21.13
CA ARG A 501 16.81 -5.00 -21.34
C ARG A 501 16.73 -3.91 -22.40
N PHE A 502 15.80 -4.09 -23.33
CA PHE A 502 15.60 -3.21 -24.49
C PHE A 502 16.79 -3.17 -25.46
N GLU A 503 17.65 -4.19 -25.49
CA GLU A 503 18.84 -4.19 -26.37
C GLU A 503 18.46 -3.90 -27.84
N GLY A 504 17.46 -4.60 -28.38
CA GLY A 504 16.95 -4.37 -29.74
C GLY A 504 16.18 -3.06 -29.95
N SER A 505 15.89 -2.33 -28.88
CA SER A 505 15.24 -1.00 -28.89
C SER A 505 16.17 0.09 -28.34
N THR A 506 17.48 -0.18 -28.30
CA THR A 506 18.50 0.78 -27.87
C THR A 506 19.16 1.41 -29.09
N LEU A 507 19.33 2.74 -29.06
CA LEU A 507 20.07 3.50 -30.06
C LEU A 507 21.39 4.00 -29.47
N ILE A 508 22.52 3.58 -30.06
CA ILE A 508 23.86 4.03 -29.71
C ILE A 508 24.22 5.24 -30.57
N VAL A 509 24.64 6.32 -29.92
CA VAL A 509 24.96 7.59 -30.56
C VAL A 509 26.33 8.08 -30.08
N PRO A 510 27.41 7.92 -30.86
CA PRO A 510 28.67 8.58 -30.56
C PRO A 510 28.56 10.09 -30.79
N LEU A 511 28.93 10.90 -29.80
CA LEU A 511 29.17 12.31 -30.01
C LEU A 511 30.44 12.47 -30.85
N MET A 512 30.23 12.79 -32.12
CA MET A 512 31.32 12.84 -33.09
C MET A 512 32.28 14.00 -32.78
N ARG A 513 33.60 13.80 -32.88
CA ARG A 513 34.30 12.58 -33.36
C ARG A 513 34.88 11.70 -32.24
N GLY A 514 35.06 12.25 -31.04
CA GLY A 514 35.80 11.60 -29.95
C GLY A 514 35.10 10.39 -29.34
N GLY A 515 33.78 10.25 -29.47
CA GLY A 515 33.01 9.15 -28.89
C GLY A 515 33.01 7.86 -29.72
N GLU A 516 33.31 7.92 -31.01
CA GLU A 516 33.06 6.83 -31.98
C GLU A 516 33.75 5.51 -31.60
N SER A 517 35.06 5.56 -31.33
CA SER A 517 35.83 4.35 -31.00
C SER A 517 35.32 3.66 -29.74
N MET A 518 34.86 4.44 -28.75
CA MET A 518 34.26 3.90 -27.54
C MET A 518 32.86 3.34 -27.81
N ALA A 519 32.08 3.99 -28.67
CA ALA A 519 30.75 3.54 -29.06
C ALA A 519 30.79 2.18 -29.78
N PHE A 520 31.83 1.87 -30.55
CA PHE A 520 32.02 0.52 -31.09
C PHE A 520 32.18 -0.53 -29.97
N GLY A 521 32.82 -0.17 -28.86
CA GLY A 521 32.84 -0.99 -27.65
C GLY A 521 31.46 -1.23 -27.05
N VAL A 522 30.65 -0.18 -26.97
CA VAL A 522 29.25 -0.25 -26.52
C VAL A 522 28.43 -1.16 -27.44
N SER A 523 28.58 -1.02 -28.76
CA SER A 523 27.90 -1.84 -29.77
C SER A 523 28.34 -3.31 -29.70
N ARG A 524 29.62 -3.58 -29.39
CA ARG A 524 30.10 -4.95 -29.12
C ARG A 524 29.42 -5.57 -27.90
N ALA A 525 29.08 -4.77 -26.89
CA ALA A 525 28.39 -5.24 -25.69
C ALA A 525 26.86 -5.33 -25.86
N LEU A 526 26.28 -4.60 -26.81
CA LEU A 526 24.85 -4.56 -27.13
C LEU A 526 24.64 -4.94 -28.61
N PRO A 527 24.82 -6.21 -29.00
CA PRO A 527 24.90 -6.61 -30.40
C PRO A 527 23.61 -6.36 -31.20
N HIS A 528 22.44 -6.27 -30.55
CA HIS A 528 21.18 -5.97 -31.20
C HIS A 528 20.79 -4.48 -31.22
N ALA A 529 21.58 -3.59 -30.59
CA ALA A 529 21.31 -2.17 -30.58
C ALA A 529 21.57 -1.52 -31.95
N SER A 530 20.74 -0.55 -32.31
CA SER A 530 20.94 0.27 -33.50
C SER A 530 22.04 1.32 -33.26
N PHE A 531 22.69 1.79 -34.33
CA PHE A 531 23.81 2.74 -34.24
C PHE A 531 23.59 3.93 -35.19
N ALA A 532 23.66 5.16 -34.67
CA ALA A 532 23.50 6.38 -35.45
C ALA A 532 24.65 7.37 -35.17
N HIS A 533 25.40 7.74 -36.21
CA HIS A 533 26.44 8.77 -36.09
C HIS A 533 25.77 10.14 -36.06
N ALA A 534 25.99 10.91 -35.01
CA ALA A 534 25.39 12.23 -34.86
C ALA A 534 26.34 13.19 -34.14
N ARG A 535 26.32 14.47 -34.54
CA ARG A 535 26.95 15.56 -33.78
C ARG A 535 25.92 16.27 -32.92
N HIS A 536 24.70 16.39 -33.44
CA HIS A 536 23.53 16.97 -32.79
C HIS A 536 22.35 16.01 -32.90
N PHE A 537 21.35 16.12 -32.03
CA PHE A 537 20.18 15.24 -32.07
C PHE A 537 19.43 15.33 -33.41
N ALA A 538 19.42 16.52 -34.01
CA ALA A 538 18.83 16.77 -35.33
C ALA A 538 19.48 15.99 -36.49
N ASP A 539 20.68 15.43 -36.30
CA ASP A 539 21.34 14.59 -37.31
C ASP A 539 20.74 13.16 -37.37
N ILE A 540 19.95 12.76 -36.36
CA ILE A 540 19.29 11.46 -36.31
C ILE A 540 17.99 11.54 -37.10
N VAL A 541 17.85 10.70 -38.13
CA VAL A 541 16.63 10.68 -38.94
C VAL A 541 15.47 10.06 -38.17
N GLU A 542 14.25 10.56 -38.38
CA GLU A 542 13.04 10.13 -37.64
C GLU A 542 12.83 8.61 -37.68
N GLY A 543 13.14 7.96 -38.80
CA GLY A 543 13.06 6.51 -38.95
C GLY A 543 13.94 5.72 -37.97
N GLN A 544 15.10 6.28 -37.55
CA GLN A 544 15.99 5.66 -36.57
C GLN A 544 15.48 5.79 -35.13
N MET A 545 14.56 6.71 -34.86
CA MET A 545 13.95 6.90 -33.54
C MET A 545 12.71 6.00 -33.32
N ARG A 546 12.18 5.38 -34.37
CA ARG A 546 10.98 4.54 -34.27
C ARG A 546 11.23 3.32 -33.38
N GLY A 547 10.48 3.22 -32.29
CA GLY A 547 10.55 2.10 -31.34
C GLY A 547 11.74 2.16 -30.37
N VAL A 548 12.54 3.23 -30.40
CA VAL A 548 13.65 3.42 -29.46
C VAL A 548 13.11 3.67 -28.06
N ARG A 549 13.60 2.89 -27.09
CA ARG A 549 13.26 2.99 -25.66
C ARG A 549 14.42 3.48 -24.81
N CYS A 550 15.64 3.29 -25.29
CA CYS A 550 16.87 3.72 -24.63
C CYS A 550 17.83 4.32 -25.65
N MET A 551 18.51 5.38 -25.27
CA MET A 551 19.59 5.99 -26.06
C MET A 551 20.88 5.97 -25.25
N VAL A 552 21.95 5.46 -25.84
CA VAL A 552 23.29 5.46 -25.24
C VAL A 552 24.15 6.49 -25.96
N VAL A 553 24.35 7.64 -25.33
CA VAL A 553 25.16 8.74 -25.86
C VAL A 553 26.60 8.56 -25.41
N VAL A 554 27.55 8.46 -26.34
CA VAL A 554 28.93 8.08 -26.01
C VAL A 554 29.88 9.23 -26.32
N ASP A 555 30.71 9.61 -25.36
CA ASP A 555 31.77 10.60 -25.54
C ASP A 555 33.06 10.13 -24.85
N SER A 556 34.23 10.37 -25.43
CA SER A 556 35.47 9.99 -24.75
C SER A 556 35.79 10.90 -23.56
N VAL A 557 35.46 12.19 -23.65
CA VAL A 557 35.79 13.19 -22.61
C VAL A 557 34.65 14.19 -22.43
N VAL A 558 34.00 14.14 -21.27
CA VAL A 558 33.01 15.13 -20.84
C VAL A 558 33.71 16.20 -20.01
N ASN A 559 33.95 17.37 -20.63
CA ASN A 559 34.57 18.51 -19.97
C ASN A 559 33.57 19.27 -19.08
N SER A 560 32.78 20.20 -19.61
CA SER A 560 31.77 20.94 -18.83
C SER A 560 30.39 20.28 -18.82
N GLY A 561 30.20 19.19 -19.57
CA GLY A 561 28.89 18.60 -19.81
C GLY A 561 28.03 19.34 -20.86
N ALA A 562 28.46 20.51 -21.36
CA ALA A 562 27.63 21.35 -22.23
C ALA A 562 27.13 20.64 -23.50
N SER A 563 27.99 19.89 -24.20
CA SER A 563 27.60 19.15 -25.40
C SER A 563 26.58 18.06 -25.11
N VAL A 564 26.77 17.34 -24.00
CA VAL A 564 25.84 16.30 -23.52
C VAL A 564 24.51 16.93 -23.16
N LEU A 565 24.51 18.03 -22.40
CA LEU A 565 23.30 18.73 -21.97
C LEU A 565 22.51 19.30 -23.15
N ALA A 566 23.18 19.90 -24.13
CA ALA A 566 22.53 20.38 -25.35
C ALA A 566 21.86 19.21 -26.09
N PHE A 567 22.58 18.10 -26.26
CA PHE A 567 22.04 16.91 -26.91
C PHE A 567 20.83 16.33 -26.16
N VAL A 568 20.92 16.22 -24.83
CA VAL A 568 19.83 15.72 -23.98
C VAL A 568 18.64 16.66 -23.99
N ALA A 569 18.85 17.98 -23.99
CA ALA A 569 17.79 18.97 -24.06
C ALA A 569 16.96 18.80 -25.36
N ASP A 570 17.63 18.62 -26.49
CA ASP A 570 16.98 18.37 -27.78
C ASP A 570 16.19 17.04 -27.77
N VAL A 571 16.78 15.98 -27.18
CA VAL A 571 16.08 14.70 -26.98
C VAL A 571 14.83 14.90 -26.13
N ARG A 572 14.91 15.67 -25.04
CA ARG A 572 13.78 15.88 -24.11
C ARG A 572 12.66 16.71 -24.72
N ALA A 573 12.99 17.66 -25.60
CA ALA A 573 11.99 18.45 -26.31
C ALA A 573 11.06 17.60 -27.18
N LEU A 574 11.57 16.49 -27.74
CA LEU A 574 10.81 15.61 -28.64
C LEU A 574 10.40 14.28 -28.00
N HIS A 575 11.17 13.79 -27.04
CA HIS A 575 11.01 12.51 -26.36
C HIS A 575 11.25 12.64 -24.85
N PRO A 576 10.30 13.25 -24.10
CA PRO A 576 10.48 13.59 -22.68
C PRO A 576 10.68 12.37 -21.77
N ALA A 577 10.15 11.21 -22.15
CA ALA A 577 10.22 9.98 -21.36
C ALA A 577 11.35 9.01 -21.79
N LEU A 578 12.12 9.34 -22.83
CA LEU A 578 13.15 8.43 -23.36
C LEU A 578 14.28 8.23 -22.35
N ARG A 579 14.70 6.99 -22.09
CA ARG A 579 15.86 6.75 -21.23
C ARG A 579 17.15 7.13 -21.97
N VAL A 580 18.00 7.92 -21.33
CA VAL A 580 19.30 8.35 -21.88
C VAL A 580 20.41 7.95 -20.92
N VAL A 581 21.39 7.21 -21.42
CA VAL A 581 22.60 6.81 -20.68
C VAL A 581 23.80 7.40 -21.39
N VAL A 582 24.52 8.29 -20.73
CA VAL A 582 25.75 8.89 -21.21
C VAL A 582 26.91 7.99 -20.78
N VAL A 583 27.74 7.54 -21.72
CA VAL A 583 28.94 6.74 -21.44
C VAL A 583 30.17 7.57 -21.74
N ALA A 584 31.04 7.70 -20.73
CA ALA A 584 32.23 8.54 -20.82
C ALA A 584 33.52 7.85 -20.37
N GLY A 585 34.62 8.11 -21.08
CA GLY A 585 35.95 7.70 -20.60
C GLY A 585 36.44 8.56 -19.45
N VAL A 586 36.24 9.87 -19.55
CA VAL A 586 36.63 10.83 -18.50
C VAL A 586 35.54 11.86 -18.34
N VAL A 587 35.19 12.15 -17.09
CA VAL A 587 34.37 13.32 -16.74
C VAL A 587 35.22 14.28 -15.91
N GLN A 588 35.19 15.57 -16.21
CA GLN A 588 35.94 16.55 -15.43
C GLN A 588 35.24 16.81 -14.08
N ALA A 589 36.01 16.97 -13.01
CA ALA A 589 35.47 17.11 -11.64
C ALA A 589 34.44 18.22 -11.49
N GLY A 590 34.65 19.38 -12.13
CA GLY A 590 33.73 20.51 -12.10
C GLY A 590 32.45 20.32 -12.92
N ALA A 591 32.37 19.32 -13.81
CA ALA A 591 31.11 18.93 -14.44
C ALA A 591 30.26 17.99 -13.57
N VAL A 592 30.85 17.39 -12.53
CA VAL A 592 30.15 16.50 -11.60
C VAL A 592 30.18 17.01 -10.17
N GLU A 593 30.59 18.27 -9.98
CA GLU A 593 30.54 18.95 -8.70
C GLU A 593 29.10 19.35 -8.36
N SER A 594 28.75 19.34 -7.07
CA SER A 594 27.44 19.76 -6.60
C SER A 594 27.09 21.15 -7.11
N GLY A 595 25.89 21.31 -7.67
CA GLY A 595 25.43 22.57 -8.26
C GLY A 595 25.92 22.85 -9.69
N SER A 596 26.79 22.00 -10.27
CA SER A 596 27.13 22.08 -11.69
C SER A 596 25.92 21.76 -12.58
N ALA A 597 25.90 22.30 -13.80
CA ALA A 597 24.76 22.14 -14.71
C ALA A 597 24.44 20.67 -15.03
N LEU A 598 25.48 19.82 -15.18
CA LEU A 598 25.29 18.40 -15.47
C LEU A 598 24.79 17.64 -14.24
N MET A 599 25.28 17.94 -13.03
CA MET A 599 24.71 17.34 -11.81
C MET A 599 23.26 17.75 -11.58
N GLN A 600 22.94 19.04 -11.76
CA GLN A 600 21.55 19.51 -11.64
C GLN A 600 20.63 18.81 -12.65
N ALA A 601 21.11 18.54 -13.86
CA ALA A 601 20.35 17.78 -14.86
C ALA A 601 20.16 16.32 -14.43
N LEU A 602 21.19 15.68 -13.87
CA LEU A 602 21.12 14.30 -13.36
C LEU A 602 20.19 14.15 -12.15
N GLU A 603 20.15 15.15 -11.28
CA GLU A 603 19.25 15.22 -10.12
C GLU A 603 17.79 15.44 -10.54
N LYS A 604 17.55 16.27 -11.56
CA LYS A 604 16.20 16.60 -12.02
C LYS A 604 15.61 15.54 -12.97
N ASP A 605 16.43 14.96 -13.83
CA ASP A 605 15.99 14.01 -14.85
C ASP A 605 16.25 12.56 -14.42
N ARG A 606 15.22 11.91 -13.89
CA ARG A 606 15.26 10.49 -13.48
C ARG A 606 15.57 9.52 -14.62
N ASN A 607 15.45 9.93 -15.88
CA ASN A 607 15.72 9.11 -17.06
C ASN A 607 17.09 9.42 -17.69
N LEU A 608 17.89 10.29 -17.09
CA LEU A 608 19.26 10.60 -17.52
C LEU A 608 20.25 9.94 -16.55
N SER A 609 21.24 9.24 -17.09
CA SER A 609 22.35 8.71 -16.29
C SER A 609 23.69 8.93 -16.98
N VAL A 610 24.76 9.05 -16.20
CA VAL A 610 26.14 9.09 -16.65
C VAL A 610 26.88 7.89 -16.06
N VAL A 611 27.50 7.11 -16.94
CA VAL A 611 28.45 6.06 -16.61
C VAL A 611 29.81 6.53 -17.09
N ALA A 612 30.79 6.61 -16.19
CA ALA A 612 32.12 7.04 -16.55
C ALA A 612 33.21 6.12 -16.01
N LEU A 613 34.33 6.00 -16.74
CA LEU A 613 35.48 5.26 -16.22
C LEU A 613 36.13 5.99 -15.04
N ARG A 614 36.31 7.32 -15.13
CA ARG A 614 36.92 8.10 -14.06
C ARG A 614 36.55 9.57 -14.08
N VAL A 615 36.72 10.21 -12.93
CA VAL A 615 36.73 11.66 -12.78
C VAL A 615 38.16 12.20 -12.88
N SER A 616 38.36 13.37 -13.50
CA SER A 616 39.65 14.05 -13.55
C SER A 616 39.56 15.49 -13.06
N GLY A 617 40.48 15.88 -12.17
CA GLY A 617 40.65 17.28 -11.77
C GLY A 617 41.22 18.17 -12.88
N ASN A 618 41.91 17.59 -13.87
CA ASN A 618 42.52 18.33 -14.96
C ASN A 618 41.47 18.73 -16.00
N LYS A 619 41.26 20.04 -16.16
CA LYS A 619 40.47 20.61 -17.27
C LYS A 619 41.41 20.95 -18.42
N TYR A 620 41.50 20.05 -19.40
CA TYR A 620 42.38 20.23 -20.56
C TYR A 620 41.60 19.97 -21.85
N LYS A 621 41.57 20.96 -22.75
CA LYS A 621 41.07 20.81 -24.11
C LYS A 621 42.28 20.67 -25.02
N GLY A 622 42.51 19.47 -25.54
CA GLY A 622 43.64 19.21 -26.43
C GLY A 622 43.60 20.08 -27.69
N LYS A 623 44.77 20.37 -28.24
CA LYS A 623 44.96 20.98 -29.56
C LYS A 623 46.03 20.19 -30.32
N GLY A 624 45.81 19.97 -31.62
CA GLY A 624 46.72 19.22 -32.49
C GLY A 624 47.10 17.84 -31.91
N GLY A 625 48.39 17.63 -31.63
CA GLY A 625 48.95 16.37 -31.12
C GLY A 625 48.43 15.87 -29.76
N THR A 626 47.72 16.69 -29.00
CA THR A 626 47.19 16.35 -27.67
C THR A 626 45.67 16.14 -27.65
N ASP A 627 44.98 16.42 -28.75
CA ASP A 627 43.55 16.24 -28.86
C ASP A 627 43.19 14.76 -29.09
N THR A 628 42.23 14.26 -28.30
CA THR A 628 41.81 12.86 -28.36
C THR A 628 41.25 12.50 -29.75
N GLY A 629 40.44 13.36 -30.35
CA GLY A 629 39.90 13.14 -31.70
C GLY A 629 41.02 13.07 -32.75
N HIS A 630 41.96 14.02 -32.72
CA HIS A 630 43.08 14.02 -33.66
C HIS A 630 43.98 12.79 -33.52
N ARG A 631 44.28 12.35 -32.29
CA ARG A 631 45.09 11.15 -32.01
C ARG A 631 44.39 9.85 -32.41
N LEU A 632 43.07 9.77 -32.26
CA LEU A 632 42.28 8.59 -32.65
C LEU A 632 42.36 8.33 -34.16
N PHE A 633 42.47 9.37 -34.97
CA PHE A 633 42.44 9.27 -36.44
C PHE A 633 43.74 9.68 -37.13
N ASN A 634 44.83 9.90 -36.38
CA ASN A 634 46.13 10.35 -36.89
C ASN A 634 46.04 11.64 -37.74
N THR A 635 45.18 12.56 -37.32
CA THR A 635 44.96 13.85 -37.98
C THR A 635 45.58 15.01 -37.20
N THR A 636 46.64 14.75 -36.42
CA THR A 636 47.29 15.72 -35.52
C THR A 636 47.96 16.90 -36.23
N MET A 637 48.08 16.81 -37.57
CA MET A 637 48.59 17.87 -38.45
C MET A 637 47.52 18.90 -38.82
N LEU A 638 46.24 18.60 -38.57
CA LEU A 638 45.14 19.53 -38.77
C LEU A 638 45.02 20.37 -37.48
N GLU A 639 45.27 21.67 -37.59
CA GLU A 639 45.05 22.64 -36.49
C GLU A 639 43.56 22.92 -36.23
#